data_AF-A0A2U3LQ90-F1
#
_entry.id   AF-A0A2U3LQ90-F1
#
_cell.length_a   1.000
_cell.length_b   1.000
_cell.length_c   1.000
_cell.angle_alpha   90.00
_cell.angle_beta   90.00
_cell.angle_gamma   90.00
#
_symmetry.space_group_name_H-M   'P 1'
#
loop_
_entity.id
_entity.type
_entity.pdbx_description
1 polymer ?
#
loop_
_entity_poly.entity_id
_entity_poly.type
_entity_poly.pdbx_seq_one_letter_code
_entity_poly.pdbx_strand_id
1 'polypeptide(L)'
;MIKQKPWETKITVKLSEDDFSQTIKIVKANMLFILKTGISHRALNHLKRLAAFNNPEFYKAQAMRMPIFKIPRIISCSDETEEYLCLPRGCEADLQAFFEELKVLLMN
;
A
#
# COMPACT_ATOMS: atom_id res chain seq x y z
N MET A 1 -15.62 -5.30 32.31
CA MET A 1 -14.22 -4.85 32.07
C MET A 1 -13.56 -5.84 31.11
N ILE A 2 -13.19 -5.43 29.90
CA ILE A 2 -12.59 -6.32 28.88
C ILE A 2 -11.06 -6.26 29.05
N LYS A 3 -10.43 -7.36 29.46
CA LYS A 3 -8.97 -7.50 29.57
C LYS A 3 -8.36 -7.74 28.18
N GLN A 4 -7.64 -6.78 27.62
CA GLN A 4 -6.82 -7.00 26.41
C GLN A 4 -5.45 -7.58 26.78
N LYS A 5 -4.97 -8.55 26.00
CA LYS A 5 -3.66 -9.19 26.19
C LYS A 5 -2.55 -8.38 25.48
N PRO A 6 -1.39 -8.15 26.10
CA PRO A 6 -0.29 -7.36 25.51
C PRO A 6 0.25 -7.85 24.16
N TRP A 7 0.11 -9.15 23.87
CA TRP A 7 0.58 -9.80 22.64
C TRP A 7 -0.50 -9.90 21.54
N GLU A 8 -1.72 -9.42 21.80
CA GLU A 8 -2.75 -9.31 20.77
C GLU A 8 -2.62 -7.96 20.06
N THR A 9 -2.00 -7.97 18.88
CA THR A 9 -1.98 -6.78 18.03
C THR A 9 -3.32 -6.62 17.32
N LYS A 10 -4.23 -5.87 17.92
CA LYS A 10 -5.46 -5.38 17.25
C LYS A 10 -5.25 -3.97 16.73
N ILE A 11 -4.34 -3.79 15.79
CA ILE A 11 -4.21 -2.52 15.08
C ILE A 11 -4.54 -2.77 13.61
N THR A 12 -5.82 -3.03 13.34
CA THR A 12 -6.35 -2.86 11.98
C THR A 12 -6.54 -1.36 11.81
N VAL A 13 -5.56 -0.73 11.17
CA VAL A 13 -5.70 0.64 10.75
C VAL A 13 -6.81 0.68 9.70
N LYS A 14 -8.01 1.10 10.12
CA LYS A 14 -9.10 1.42 9.19
C LYS A 14 -8.84 2.82 8.65
N LEU A 15 -8.83 2.94 7.33
CA LEU A 15 -8.84 4.23 6.66
C LEU A 15 -10.25 4.82 6.76
N SER A 16 -10.35 6.14 6.90
CA SER A 16 -11.61 6.88 6.78
C SER A 16 -11.57 7.81 5.57
N GLU A 17 -12.72 8.39 5.23
CA GLU A 17 -12.82 9.41 4.17
C GLU A 17 -11.89 10.59 4.45
N ASP A 18 -11.61 10.92 5.72
CA ASP A 18 -10.71 12.00 6.13
C ASP A 18 -9.23 11.76 5.76
N ASP A 19 -8.86 10.50 5.44
CA ASP A 19 -7.52 10.18 4.96
C ASP A 19 -7.29 10.65 3.49
N PHE A 20 -8.34 11.14 2.83
CA PHE A 20 -8.33 11.56 1.43
C PHE A 20 -9.03 12.90 1.24
N SER A 21 -8.60 13.67 0.24
CA SER A 21 -9.41 14.74 -0.33
C SER A 21 -10.57 14.12 -1.11
N GLN A 22 -11.69 14.85 -1.23
CA GLN A 22 -12.87 14.42 -1.99
C GLN A 22 -12.56 13.99 -3.44
N THR A 23 -11.43 14.44 -3.98
CA THR A 23 -10.96 14.09 -5.32
C THR A 23 -9.49 13.70 -5.24
N ILE A 24 -9.13 12.59 -5.89
CA ILE A 24 -7.75 12.14 -6.06
C ILE A 24 -7.43 12.15 -7.55
N LYS A 25 -6.29 12.74 -7.89
CA LYS A 25 -5.81 12.82 -9.28
C LYS A 25 -4.87 11.66 -9.57
N ILE A 26 -5.18 10.89 -10.61
CA ILE A 26 -4.37 9.78 -11.09
C ILE A 26 -4.03 10.00 -12.55
N VAL A 27 -2.75 10.06 -12.89
CA VAL A 27 -2.28 10.16 -14.28
C VAL A 27 -1.83 8.78 -14.75
N LYS A 28 -2.41 8.29 -15.85
CA LYS A 28 -2.06 6.99 -16.43
C LYS A 28 -1.05 7.16 -17.57
N ALA A 29 0.13 6.55 -17.43
CA ALA A 29 1.16 6.51 -18.48
C ALA A 29 1.89 5.15 -18.46
N ASN A 30 3.22 5.12 -18.35
CA ASN A 30 3.97 3.88 -18.13
C ASN A 30 3.66 3.25 -16.76
N MET A 31 3.26 4.07 -15.77
CA MET A 31 2.77 3.72 -14.45
C MET A 31 1.45 4.47 -14.15
N LEU A 32 0.82 4.13 -13.02
CA LEU A 32 -0.28 4.87 -12.43
C LEU A 32 0.30 5.88 -11.43
N PHE A 33 0.30 7.16 -11.80
CA PHE A 33 0.85 8.24 -10.98
C PHE A 33 -0.25 8.85 -10.12
N ILE A 34 -0.21 8.57 -8.82
CA ILE A 34 -1.18 9.06 -7.83
C ILE A 34 -0.58 10.29 -7.16
N LEU A 35 -1.26 11.43 -7.27
CA LEU A 35 -0.82 12.66 -6.64
C LEU A 35 -0.91 12.54 -5.10
N LYS A 36 0.18 12.81 -4.38
CA LYS A 36 0.25 12.64 -2.92
C LYS A 36 -0.50 13.72 -2.14
N THR A 37 -0.67 14.90 -2.72
CA THR A 37 -1.37 16.01 -2.06
C THR A 37 -2.82 15.63 -1.78
N GLY A 38 -3.27 15.83 -0.54
CA GLY A 38 -4.62 15.43 -0.13
C GLY A 38 -4.75 13.97 0.26
N ILE A 39 -3.66 13.19 0.31
CA ILE A 39 -3.66 11.81 0.81
C ILE A 39 -2.85 11.76 2.10
N SER A 40 -3.42 11.18 3.16
CA SER A 40 -2.71 11.00 4.42
C SER A 40 -1.53 10.02 4.24
N HIS A 41 -0.50 10.17 5.08
CA HIS A 41 0.66 9.26 5.05
C HIS A 41 0.25 7.79 5.28
N ARG A 42 -0.80 7.59 6.07
CA ARG A 42 -1.37 6.26 6.33
C ARG A 42 -1.99 5.70 5.05
N ALA A 43 -2.85 6.46 4.38
CA ALA A 43 -3.43 6.07 3.10
C ALA A 43 -2.37 5.79 2.03
N LEU A 44 -1.34 6.63 1.91
CA LEU A 44 -0.20 6.38 1.00
C LEU A 44 0.50 5.05 1.31
N ASN A 45 0.68 4.69 2.57
CA ASN A 45 1.26 3.40 2.94
C ASN A 45 0.35 2.21 2.59
N HIS A 46 -0.97 2.37 2.62
CA HIS A 46 -1.90 1.35 2.13
C HIS A 46 -1.82 1.22 0.60
N LEU A 47 -1.75 2.34 -0.12
CA LEU A 47 -1.57 2.34 -1.57
C LEU A 47 -0.25 1.67 -2.00
N LYS A 48 0.86 1.94 -1.29
CA LYS A 48 2.15 1.26 -1.53
C LYS A 48 2.03 -0.25 -1.39
N ARG A 49 1.20 -0.74 -0.46
CA ARG A 49 0.98 -2.18 -0.26
C ARG A 49 0.23 -2.86 -1.41
N LEU A 50 -0.56 -2.12 -2.20
CA LEU A 50 -1.21 -2.67 -3.39
C LEU A 50 -0.19 -3.18 -4.41
N ALA A 51 0.97 -2.53 -4.49
CA ALA A 51 2.07 -2.93 -5.36
C ALA A 51 3.16 -3.73 -4.61
N ALA A 52 2.88 -4.28 -3.42
CA ALA A 52 3.88 -5.00 -2.63
C ALA A 52 3.46 -6.44 -2.35
N PHE A 53 4.43 -7.35 -2.38
CA PHE A 53 4.19 -8.77 -2.14
C PHE A 53 5.31 -9.43 -1.34
N ASN A 54 5.00 -10.60 -0.80
CA ASN A 54 5.93 -11.42 -0.02
C ASN A 54 7.05 -11.96 -0.92
N ASN A 55 8.31 -11.75 -0.53
CA ASN A 55 9.46 -12.24 -1.30
C ASN A 55 9.63 -13.76 -1.11
N PRO A 56 9.37 -14.61 -2.12
CA PRO A 56 9.51 -16.06 -1.96
C PRO A 56 10.93 -16.49 -1.59
N GLU A 57 11.96 -15.79 -2.10
CA GLU A 57 13.36 -16.11 -1.81
C GLU A 57 13.72 -15.89 -0.34
N PHE A 58 13.10 -14.91 0.31
CA PHE A 58 13.28 -14.69 1.75
C PHE A 58 12.82 -15.90 2.55
N TYR A 59 11.60 -16.36 2.29
CA TYR A 59 10.99 -17.47 3.02
C TYR A 59 11.70 -18.80 2.73
N LYS A 60 12.17 -18.99 1.48
CA LYS A 60 12.98 -20.14 1.08
C LYS A 60 14.33 -20.16 1.81
N ALA A 61 15.06 -19.05 1.81
CA ALA A 61 16.34 -18.92 2.53
C ALA A 61 16.17 -19.13 4.04
N GLN A 62 15.10 -18.59 4.63
CA GLN A 62 14.74 -18.80 6.02
C GLN A 62 14.49 -20.27 6.34
N ALA A 63 13.72 -20.98 5.51
CA ALA A 63 13.44 -22.41 5.69
C ALA A 63 14.71 -23.27 5.62
N MET A 64 15.67 -22.88 4.79
CA MET A 64 16.99 -23.52 4.68
C MET A 64 17.98 -23.09 5.76
N ARG A 65 17.59 -22.20 6.69
CA ARG A 65 18.46 -21.61 7.72
C ARG A 65 19.69 -20.88 7.14
N MET A 66 19.54 -20.28 5.96
CA MET A 66 20.58 -19.46 5.35
C MET A 66 20.54 -18.01 5.87
N PRO A 67 21.64 -17.24 5.74
CA PRO A 67 21.64 -15.81 6.10
C PRO A 67 20.65 -14.99 5.24
N ILE A 68 19.72 -14.30 5.89
CA ILE A 68 18.63 -13.52 5.25
C ILE A 68 18.83 -12.00 5.30
N PHE A 69 19.94 -11.52 5.86
CA PHE A 69 20.16 -10.08 6.13
C PHE A 69 20.16 -9.18 4.89
N LYS A 70 20.40 -9.73 3.69
CA LYS A 70 20.36 -9.00 2.40
C LYS A 70 19.11 -9.30 1.57
N ILE A 71 18.22 -10.16 2.05
CA ILE A 71 17.02 -10.54 1.32
C ILE A 71 15.85 -9.81 1.99
N PRO A 72 15.18 -8.86 1.33
CA PRO A 72 14.03 -8.20 1.93
C PRO A 72 12.87 -9.19 2.02
N ARG A 73 12.10 -9.12 3.10
CA ARG A 73 10.90 -9.96 3.29
C ARG A 73 9.75 -9.59 2.36
N ILE A 74 9.64 -8.32 2.02
CA ILE A 74 8.59 -7.75 1.15
C ILE A 74 9.29 -7.06 -0.01
N ILE A 75 8.81 -7.30 -1.23
CA ILE A 75 9.20 -6.56 -2.43
C ILE A 75 8.11 -5.55 -2.71
N SER A 76 8.49 -4.28 -2.90
CA SER A 76 7.59 -3.26 -3.43
C SER A 76 7.88 -3.03 -4.90
N CYS A 77 6.85 -3.01 -5.73
CA CYS A 77 6.89 -2.62 -7.13
C CYS A 77 6.44 -1.17 -7.36
N SER A 78 6.16 -0.43 -6.29
CA SER A 78 5.86 0.99 -6.37
C SER A 78 7.15 1.81 -6.49
N ASP A 79 7.12 2.86 -7.29
CA ASP A 79 8.10 3.93 -7.27
C ASP A 79 7.51 5.18 -6.58
N GLU A 80 8.37 6.15 -6.25
CA GLU A 80 7.93 7.39 -5.62
C GLU A 80 8.76 8.57 -6.15
N THR A 81 8.08 9.65 -6.50
CA THR A 81 8.69 10.95 -6.80
C THR A 81 8.37 11.92 -5.67
N GLU A 82 8.80 13.18 -5.77
CA GLU A 82 8.47 14.19 -4.76
C GLU A 82 6.94 14.40 -4.64
N GLU A 83 6.22 14.38 -5.77
CA GLU A 83 4.78 14.67 -5.82
C GLU A 83 3.89 13.44 -5.98
N TYR A 84 4.41 12.34 -6.55
CA TYR A 84 3.60 11.19 -6.94
C TYR A 84 4.03 9.89 -6.27
N LEU A 85 3.04 9.06 -5.96
CA LEU A 85 3.21 7.63 -5.75
C LEU A 85 2.94 6.92 -7.08
N CYS A 86 3.86 6.08 -7.52
CA CYS A 86 3.79 5.42 -8.81
C CYS A 86 3.49 3.93 -8.62
N LEU A 87 2.34 3.45 -9.07
CA LEU A 87 2.01 2.02 -9.04
C LEU A 87 2.16 1.39 -10.44
N PRO A 88 2.53 0.10 -10.53
CA PRO A 88 2.47 -0.63 -11.80
C PRO A 88 1.06 -0.58 -12.40
N ARG A 89 0.97 -0.57 -13.73
CA ARG A 89 -0.32 -0.58 -14.45
C ARG A 89 -1.22 -1.78 -14.07
N GLY A 90 -0.61 -2.92 -13.73
CA GLY A 90 -1.35 -4.10 -13.28
C GLY A 90 -2.14 -3.90 -11.99
N CYS A 91 -1.82 -2.88 -11.18
CA CYS A 91 -2.53 -2.58 -9.94
C CYS A 91 -3.81 -1.76 -10.14
N GLU A 92 -4.23 -1.49 -11.39
CA GLU A 92 -5.39 -0.62 -11.66
C GLU A 92 -6.69 -1.15 -11.05
N ALA A 93 -6.95 -2.45 -11.18
CA ALA A 93 -8.14 -3.08 -10.60
C ALA A 93 -8.13 -3.03 -9.07
N ASP A 94 -6.98 -3.32 -8.45
CA ASP A 94 -6.81 -3.25 -6.99
C ASP A 94 -6.97 -1.81 -6.47
N LEU A 95 -6.48 -0.83 -7.24
CA LEU A 95 -6.60 0.58 -6.93
C LEU A 95 -8.06 1.06 -7.01
N GLN A 96 -8.81 0.63 -8.03
CA GLN A 96 -10.24 0.90 -8.14
C GLN A 96 -11.01 0.29 -6.97
N ALA A 97 -10.80 -1.00 -6.68
CA ALA A 97 -11.43 -1.68 -5.56
C ALA A 97 -11.12 -1.02 -4.21
N PHE A 98 -9.88 -0.56 -4.02
CA PHE A 98 -9.46 0.17 -2.82
C PHE A 98 -10.26 1.46 -2.60
N PHE A 99 -10.49 2.25 -3.65
CA PHE A 99 -11.26 3.49 -3.52
C PHE A 99 -12.78 3.26 -3.48
N GLU A 100 -13.29 2.22 -4.12
CA GLU A 100 -14.70 1.83 -4.02
C GLU A 100 -15.09 1.43 -2.58
N GLU A 101 -14.23 0.68 -1.89
CA GLU A 101 -14.44 0.32 -0.47
C GLU A 101 -14.52 1.57 0.43
N LEU A 102 -13.76 2.61 0.07
CA LEU A 102 -13.67 3.88 0.81
C LEU A 102 -14.68 4.94 0.35
N LYS A 103 -15.49 4.65 -0.69
CA LYS A 103 -16.44 5.59 -1.32
C LYS A 103 -15.81 6.89 -1.83
N VAL A 104 -14.53 6.86 -2.21
CA VAL A 104 -13.82 8.03 -2.74
C VAL A 104 -13.98 8.09 -4.26
N LEU A 105 -14.28 9.27 -4.81
CA LEU A 105 -14.45 9.45 -6.25
C LEU A 105 -13.09 9.59 -6.96
N LEU A 106 -12.89 8.79 -8.01
CA LEU A 106 -11.73 8.86 -8.89
C LEU A 106 -11.99 9.86 -10.04
N MET A 107 -11.07 10.80 -10.26
CA MET A 107 -11.04 11.60 -11.49
C MET A 107 -9.85 11.16 -12.35
N ASN A 108 -10.16 10.74 -13.58
CA ASN A 108 -9.20 10.38 -14.62
C ASN A 108 -8.77 11.60 -15.43
#